data_AF-A0A351SEM7-F1
#
_entry.id   AF-A0A351SEM7-F1
#
_cell.length_a   1.000
_cell.length_b   1.000
_cell.length_c   1.000
_cell.angle_alpha   90.00
_cell.angle_beta   90.00
_cell.angle_gamma   90.00
#
_symmetry.space_group_name_H-M   'P 1'
#
loop_
_entity.id
_entity.type
_entity.pdbx_description
1 polymer ?
#
loop_
_entity_poly.entity_id
_entity_poly.type
_entity_poly.pdbx_seq_one_letter_code
_entity_poly.pdbx_strand_id
1 'polypeptide(L)' 'CWYTHYLSQKGIELAENTKACLLFYWRDISRQVSIRGTVTKLPDSDSERYFQSRPEGT' A
#
# COMPACT_ATOMS: atom_id res chain seq x y z
N CYS A 1 -5.32 -2.66 2.70
CA CYS A 1 -4.77 -2.08 1.46
C CYS A 1 -3.99 -0.80 1.79
N TRP A 2 -3.15 -0.31 0.89
CA TRP A 2 -2.45 0.98 1.01
C TRP A 2 -2.50 1.72 -0.33
N TYR A 3 -2.18 3.02 -0.33
CA TYR A 3 -2.23 3.88 -1.52
C TYR A 3 -0.86 4.52 -1.79
N THR A 4 -0.48 4.66 -3.05
CA THR A 4 0.78 5.30 -3.47
C THR A 4 0.69 5.71 -4.94
N HIS A 5 1.64 6.53 -5.41
CA HIS A 5 1.73 6.87 -6.84
C HIS A 5 2.26 5.69 -7.66
N TYR A 6 1.59 5.42 -8.78
CA TYR A 6 1.95 4.33 -9.71
C TYR A 6 3.33 4.52 -10.35
N LEU A 7 3.75 5.77 -10.59
CA LEU A 7 5.06 6.08 -11.19
C LEU A 7 6.21 6.13 -10.17
N SER A 8 5.93 5.86 -8.88
CA SER A 8 7.01 5.76 -7.89
C SER A 8 7.80 4.47 -8.09
N GLN A 9 9.03 4.41 -7.57
CA GLN A 9 9.88 3.22 -7.65
C GLN A 9 9.12 1.93 -7.25
N LYS A 10 8.46 1.92 -6.08
CA LYS A 10 7.66 0.76 -5.63
C LYS A 10 6.49 0.43 -6.56
N GLY A 11 5.93 1.43 -7.25
CA GLY A 11 4.83 1.24 -8.19
C GLY A 11 5.30 0.54 -9.46
N ILE A 12 6.46 0.94 -9.97
CA ILE A 12 7.13 0.29 -11.11
C ILE A 12 7.54 -1.15 -10.72
N GLU A 13 8.19 -1.32 -9.56
CA GLU A 13 8.59 -2.64 -9.06
C GLU A 13 7.39 -3.59 -8.91
N LEU A 14 6.25 -3.11 -8.38
CA LEU A 14 5.04 -3.93 -8.22
C LEU A 14 4.30 -4.21 -9.53
N ALA A 15 4.50 -3.38 -10.57
CA ALA A 15 3.97 -3.64 -11.90
C ALA A 15 4.72 -4.80 -12.59
N GLU A 16 6.02 -4.92 -12.32
CA GLU A 16 6.87 -6.00 -12.86
C GLU A 16 6.84 -7.27 -11.99
N ASN A 17 6.78 -7.10 -10.66
CA ASN A 17 6.80 -8.18 -9.69
C ASN A 17 5.77 -7.93 -8.57
N THR A 18 4.66 -8.66 -8.64
CA THR A 18 3.52 -8.49 -7.73
C THR A 18 3.74 -9.02 -6.31
N LYS A 19 4.97 -9.38 -5.91
CA LYS A 19 5.27 -9.88 -4.56
C LYS A 19 5.62 -8.73 -3.62
N ALA A 20 4.98 -8.69 -2.45
CA ALA A 20 5.30 -7.72 -1.42
C ALA A 20 5.37 -8.33 -0.01
N CYS A 21 6.03 -7.60 0.88
CA CYS A 21 6.07 -7.91 2.30
C CYS A 21 5.76 -6.64 3.11
N LEU A 22 4.84 -6.74 4.06
CA LEU A 22 4.55 -5.69 5.05
C LEU A 22 5.07 -6.16 6.40
N LEU A 23 5.58 -5.21 7.19
CA LEU A 23 6.05 -5.47 8.54
C LEU A 23 5.49 -4.41 9.49
N PHE A 24 4.73 -4.87 10.48
CA PHE A 24 4.24 -4.06 11.57
C PHE A 24 5.06 -4.39 12.80
N TYR A 25 5.69 -3.37 13.38
CA TYR A 25 6.44 -3.50 14.62
C TYR A 25 5.75 -2.70 15.73
N TRP A 26 5.17 -3.40 16.70
CA TRP A 26 4.54 -2.82 17.89
C TRP A 26 5.53 -2.87 19.04
N ARG A 27 6.28 -1.78 19.20
CA ARG A 27 7.32 -1.64 20.23
C ARG A 27 6.77 -1.86 21.64
N ASP A 28 5.64 -1.25 21.97
CA ASP A 28 5.11 -1.21 23.35
C ASP A 28 4.74 -2.60 23.89
N ILE A 29 4.40 -3.53 23.00
CA ILE A 29 4.11 -4.93 23.34
C ILE A 29 5.18 -5.91 22.84
N SER A 30 6.29 -5.39 22.30
CA SER A 30 7.39 -6.16 21.71
C SER A 30 6.91 -7.24 20.73
N ARG A 31 5.95 -6.88 19.86
CA ARG A 31 5.41 -7.80 18.84
C ARG A 31 5.74 -7.31 17.44
N GLN A 32 5.93 -8.29 16.55
CA GLN A 32 6.11 -8.05 15.13
C GLN A 32 5.15 -8.94 14.33
N VAL A 33 4.51 -8.35 13.33
CA VAL A 33 3.67 -9.06 12.36
C VAL A 33 4.24 -8.84 10.97
N SER A 34 4.59 -9.93 10.28
CA SER A 34 5.04 -9.91 8.89
C SER A 34 3.97 -10.55 8.00
N ILE A 35 3.59 -9.85 6.94
CA ILE A 35 2.59 -10.29 5.97
C ILE A 35 3.29 -10.36 4.62
N ARG A 36 3.26 -11.53 3.97
CA ARG A 36 3.84 -11.75 2.63
C ARG A 36 2.75 -12.25 1.71
N GLY A 37 2.75 -11.77 0.47
CA GLY A 37 1.78 -12.22 -0.51
C GLY A 37 1.87 -11.47 -1.83
N THR A 38 0.90 -11.78 -2.68
CA THR A 38 0.73 -11.13 -3.98
C THR A 38 -0.12 -9.87 -3.82
N VAL A 39 0.24 -8.83 -4.55
CA VAL A 39 -0.45 -7.54 -4.59
C VAL A 39 -1.29 -7.46 -5.86
N THR A 40 -2.49 -6.92 -5.73
CA THR A 40 -3.39 -6.61 -6.84
C THR A 40 -3.75 -5.14 -6.81
N LYS A 41 -3.82 -4.52 -8.00
CA LYS A 41 -4.29 -3.13 -8.13
C LYS A 41 -5.76 -3.06 -7.69
N LEU A 42 -6.09 -2.03 -6.92
CA LEU A 42 -7.48 -1.72 -6.61
C LEU A 42 -8.21 -1.19 -7.87
N PRO A 43 -9.53 -1.33 -7.95
CA PRO A 43 -10.33 -0.62 -8.94
C PRO A 43 -10.07 0.88 -8.88
N ASP A 44 -10.04 1.56 -10.04
CA ASP A 44 -9.80 3.00 -10.10
C ASP A 44 -10.88 3.79 -9.35
N SER A 45 -12.13 3.29 -9.32
CA SER A 45 -13.24 3.85 -8.54
C SER A 45 -12.96 3.91 -7.04
N ASP A 46 -12.31 2.89 -6.48
CA ASP A 46 -11.99 2.82 -5.05
C ASP A 46 -10.83 3.77 -4.71
N SER A 47 -9.87 3.91 -5.63
CA SER A 47 -8.79 4.88 -5.51
C SER A 47 -9.31 6.31 -5.56
N GLU A 48 -10.22 6.61 -6.48
CA GLU A 48 -10.84 7.93 -6.63
C GLU A 48 -11.66 8.29 -5.39
N ARG A 49 -12.51 7.37 -4.93
CA ARG A 49 -13.29 7.56 -3.70
C ARG A 49 -12.40 7.84 -2.49
N TYR A 50 -11.28 7.11 -2.35
CA TYR A 50 -10.32 7.37 -1.28
C TYR A 50 -9.64 8.73 -1.45
N PHE A 51 -9.23 9.09 -2.66
CA PHE A 51 -8.58 10.37 -2.94
C PHE A 51 -9.47 11.56 -2.58
N GLN A 52 -10.76 11.51 -2.94
CA GLN A 52 -11.75 12.54 -2.58
C GLN A 52 -12.02 12.63 -1.07
N SER A 53 -11.78 11.56 -0.31
CA SER A 53 -11.96 11.57 1.15
C SER A 53 -10.81 12.23 1.92
N ARG A 54 -9.71 12.60 1.25
CA ARG A 54 -8.54 13.19 1.89
C ARG A 54 -8.80 14.66 2.26
N PRO A 55 -8.22 15.16 3.37
CA PRO A 55 -8.20 16.59 3.65
C PRO A 55 -7.55 17.37 2.50
N GLU A 56 -8.04 18.58 2.24
CA GLU A 56 -7.44 19.45 1.23
C GLU A 56 -5.97 19.76 1.56
N GLY A 57 -5.08 19.62 0.58
CA GLY A 57 -3.63 19.84 0.73
C GLY A 57 -2.78 18.59 1.02
N THR A 58 -3.31 17.38 0.82
CA THR A 58 -2.61 16.09 1.05
C THR A 58 -2.14 15.40 -0.23
#